data_AF-A0A3M1CRT4-F1
#
_entry.id   AF-A0A3M1CRT4-F1
#
_cell.length_a   1.000
_cell.length_b   1.000
_cell.length_c   1.000
_cell.angle_alpha   90.00
_cell.angle_beta   90.00
_cell.angle_gamma   90.00
#
_symmetry.space_group_name_H-M   'P 1'
#
loop_
_entity.id
_entity.type
_entity.pdbx_description
1 polymer ?
#
loop_
_entity_poly.entity_id
_entity_poly.type
_entity_poly.pdbx_seq_one_letter_code
_entity_poly.pdbx_strand_id
1 'polypeptide(L)'
;MTVAIQKKGIDELLGAIDEYVRTAQKDGRLEEQRRERLKRKVFRILTNRFQREFVERMSANGELAATLDKIANGEANPFTVGDELYTRFTRQ
;
A
#
# COMPACT_ATOMS: atom_id res chain seq x y z
N MET A 1 -32.24 -1.65 -15.68
CA MET A 1 -31.42 -2.86 -15.98
C MET A 1 -30.72 -2.61 -17.30
N THR A 2 -29.39 -2.62 -17.32
CA THR A 2 -28.62 -2.36 -18.55
C THR A 2 -28.36 -3.65 -19.30
N VAL A 3 -28.49 -3.63 -20.63
CA VAL A 3 -28.13 -4.74 -21.51
C VAL A 3 -27.21 -4.21 -22.58
N ALA A 4 -25.90 -4.43 -22.38
CA ALA A 4 -24.85 -3.79 -23.16
C ALA A 4 -24.94 -4.09 -24.67
N ILE A 5 -25.22 -5.35 -25.01
CA ILE A 5 -25.33 -5.83 -26.41
C ILE A 5 -26.52 -5.20 -27.13
N GLN A 6 -27.56 -4.82 -26.39
CA GLN A 6 -28.79 -4.22 -26.93
C GLN A 6 -28.80 -2.68 -26.82
N LYS A 7 -27.70 -2.08 -26.36
CA LYS A 7 -27.61 -0.64 -25.99
C LYS A 7 -28.74 -0.17 -25.07
N LYS A 8 -29.36 -1.07 -24.31
CA LYS A 8 -30.52 -0.76 -23.47
C LYS A 8 -30.06 -0.24 -22.11
N GLY A 9 -30.58 0.92 -21.70
CA GLY A 9 -30.30 1.53 -20.40
C GLY A 9 -28.87 2.09 -20.24
N ILE A 10 -28.07 2.12 -21.33
CA ILE A 10 -26.72 2.71 -21.29
C ILE A 10 -26.80 4.23 -21.08
N ASP A 11 -27.71 4.91 -21.78
CA ASP A 11 -27.87 6.36 -21.67
C ASP A 11 -28.39 6.80 -20.29
N GLU A 12 -29.30 6.02 -19.70
CA GLU A 12 -29.78 6.22 -18.33
C GLU A 12 -28.66 6.02 -17.29
N LEU A 13 -27.81 5.00 -17.49
CA LEU A 13 -26.64 4.76 -16.65
C LEU A 13 -25.61 5.89 -16.76
N LEU A 14 -25.33 6.36 -17.98
CA LEU A 14 -24.43 7.50 -18.20
C LEU A 14 -24.97 8.77 -17.56
N GLY A 15 -26.27 9.05 -17.68
CA GLY A 15 -26.92 10.18 -17.01
C GLY A 15 -26.78 10.13 -15.49
N ALA A 16 -26.97 8.95 -14.88
CA ALA A 16 -26.79 8.77 -13.43
C ALA A 16 -25.33 8.93 -12.99
N ILE A 17 -24.36 8.50 -13.80
CA ILE A 17 -22.93 8.71 -13.55
C ILE A 17 -22.60 10.21 -13.62
N ASP A 18 -23.10 10.92 -14.64
CA ASP A 18 -22.87 12.36 -14.81
C ASP A 18 -23.51 13.17 -13.67
N GLU A 19 -24.71 12.81 -13.23
CA GLU A 19 -25.38 13.44 -12.09
C GLU A 19 -24.61 13.19 -10.78
N TYR A 20 -24.13 11.96 -10.56
CA TYR A 20 -23.27 11.63 -9.42
C TYR A 20 -21.98 12.43 -9.44
N VAL A 21 -21.32 12.54 -10.61
CA VAL A 21 -20.09 13.31 -10.78
C VAL A 21 -20.35 14.80 -10.52
N ARG A 22 -21.41 15.39 -11.08
CA ARG A 22 -21.76 16.81 -10.84
C ARG A 22 -22.07 17.10 -9.37
N THR A 23 -22.83 16.22 -8.72
CA THR A 23 -23.16 16.34 -7.30
C THR A 23 -21.91 16.21 -6.44
N ALA A 24 -21.04 15.23 -6.74
CA ALA A 24 -19.82 15.00 -6.00
C ALA A 24 -18.72 16.07 -6.28
N GLN A 25 -18.75 16.75 -7.43
CA GLN A 25 -17.96 17.95 -7.73
C GLN A 25 -18.48 19.16 -6.92
N LYS A 26 -19.79 19.37 -6.89
CA LYS A 26 -20.44 20.47 -6.15
C LYS A 26 -20.21 20.37 -4.65
N ASP A 27 -20.17 19.16 -4.11
CA ASP A 27 -19.96 18.89 -2.69
C ASP A 27 -18.46 18.78 -2.29
N GLY A 28 -17.51 18.97 -3.21
CA GLY A 28 -16.06 18.84 -2.96
C GLY A 28 -15.55 17.42 -2.67
N ARG A 29 -16.46 16.43 -2.58
CA ARG A 29 -16.18 15.03 -2.21
C ARG A 29 -15.27 14.31 -3.22
N LEU A 30 -15.34 14.67 -4.52
CA LEU A 30 -14.44 14.05 -5.51
C LEU A 30 -12.99 14.48 -5.32
N GLU A 31 -12.74 15.73 -4.95
CA GLU A 31 -11.37 16.22 -4.71
C GLU A 31 -10.78 15.57 -3.46
N GLU A 32 -11.57 15.45 -2.40
CA GLU A 32 -11.18 14.75 -1.17
C GLU A 32 -10.89 13.27 -1.43
N GLN A 33 -11.78 12.56 -2.14
CA GLN A 33 -11.54 11.17 -2.53
C GLN A 33 -10.32 11.02 -3.43
N ARG A 34 -10.09 11.96 -4.36
CA ARG A 34 -8.90 11.98 -5.22
C ARG A 34 -7.64 12.15 -4.37
N ARG A 35 -7.66 13.05 -3.38
CA ARG A 35 -6.56 13.27 -2.44
C ARG A 35 -6.27 12.02 -1.62
N GLU A 36 -7.30 11.33 -1.10
CA GLU A 36 -7.13 10.09 -0.34
C GLU A 36 -6.64 8.92 -1.21
N ARG A 37 -7.07 8.82 -2.47
CA ARG A 37 -6.51 7.85 -3.44
C ARG A 37 -5.04 8.15 -3.72
N LEU A 38 -4.68 9.42 -3.91
CA LEU A 38 -3.30 9.82 -4.16
C LEU A 38 -2.41 9.56 -2.94
N LYS A 39 -2.87 9.91 -1.74
CA LYS A 39 -2.22 9.61 -0.46
C LYS A 39 -1.92 8.12 -0.33
N ARG A 40 -2.93 7.25 -0.51
CA ARG A 40 -2.73 5.79 -0.47
C ARG A 40 -1.72 5.31 -1.51
N LYS A 41 -1.75 5.86 -2.72
CA LYS A 41 -0.79 5.52 -3.78
C LYS A 41 0.64 5.90 -3.39
N VAL A 42 0.85 7.10 -2.84
CA VAL A 42 2.14 7.59 -2.35
C VAL A 42 2.65 6.71 -1.20
N PHE A 43 1.81 6.46 -0.18
CA PHE A 43 2.17 5.58 0.93
C PHE A 43 2.60 4.20 0.44
N ARG A 44 1.85 3.58 -0.47
CA ARG A 44 2.21 2.26 -1.03
C ARG A 44 3.57 2.28 -1.73
N ILE A 45 3.87 3.32 -2.51
CA ILE A 45 5.17 3.45 -3.20
C ILE A 45 6.30 3.56 -2.19
N LEU A 46 6.12 4.41 -1.17
CA LEU A 46 7.10 4.59 -0.10
C LEU A 46 7.33 3.29 0.67
N THR A 47 6.27 2.64 1.15
CA THR A 47 6.36 1.38 1.90
C THR A 47 7.08 0.30 1.10
N ASN A 48 6.73 0.11 -0.17
CA ASN A 48 7.40 -0.89 -1.01
C ASN A 48 8.90 -0.60 -1.20
N ARG A 49 9.26 0.69 -1.34
CA ARG A 49 10.66 1.10 -1.48
C ARG A 49 11.43 0.86 -0.18
N PHE A 50 10.88 1.28 0.95
CA PHE A 50 11.50 1.08 2.27
C PHE A 50 11.66 -0.40 2.59
N GLN A 51 10.64 -1.23 2.34
CA GLN A 51 10.73 -2.68 2.58
C GLN A 51 11.85 -3.31 1.75
N ARG A 52 11.95 -2.95 0.46
CA ARG A 52 13.00 -3.46 -0.41
C ARG A 52 14.39 -3.06 0.09
N GLU A 53 14.59 -1.77 0.36
CA GLU A 53 15.88 -1.25 0.80
C GLU A 53 16.31 -1.84 2.16
N PHE A 54 15.36 -2.00 3.09
CA PHE A 54 15.59 -2.65 4.37
C PHE A 54 16.08 -4.09 4.19
N VAL A 55 15.37 -4.90 3.39
CA VAL A 55 15.73 -6.30 3.14
C VAL A 55 17.07 -6.42 2.41
N GLU A 56 17.30 -5.59 1.38
CA GLU A 56 18.56 -5.58 0.61
C GLU A 56 19.77 -5.27 1.50
N ARG A 57 19.68 -4.23 2.36
CA ARG A 57 20.77 -3.88 3.28
C ARG A 57 21.05 -4.98 4.32
N MET A 58 20.00 -5.52 4.93
CA MET A 58 20.14 -6.59 5.93
C MET A 58 20.70 -7.88 5.34
N SER A 59 20.39 -8.16 4.07
CA SER A 59 20.94 -9.32 3.36
C SER A 59 22.40 -9.10 2.95
N ALA A 60 22.74 -7.91 2.46
CA ALA A 60 24.10 -7.58 2.00
C ALA A 60 25.14 -7.62 3.12
N ASN A 61 24.75 -7.25 4.35
CA ASN A 61 25.66 -7.22 5.50
C ASN A 61 25.80 -8.59 6.21
N GLY A 62 25.10 -9.63 5.75
CA GLY A 62 25.06 -10.95 6.41
C GLY A 62 24.29 -10.98 7.74
N GLU A 63 23.70 -9.84 8.15
CA GLU A 63 22.97 -9.68 9.41
C GLU A 63 21.73 -10.58 9.48
N LEU A 64 21.02 -10.71 8.36
CA LEU A 64 19.86 -11.58 8.29
C LEU A 64 20.24 -13.05 8.54
N ALA A 65 21.32 -13.54 7.94
CA ALA A 65 21.77 -14.93 8.12
C ALA A 65 22.16 -15.21 9.59
N ALA A 66 22.99 -14.36 10.18
CA ALA A 66 23.42 -14.51 11.57
C ALA A 66 22.26 -14.47 12.57
N THR A 67 21.18 -13.77 12.23
CA THR A 67 20.01 -13.67 13.09
C THR A 67 19.05 -14.85 12.92
N LEU A 68 18.95 -15.40 11.70
CA LEU A 68 18.23 -16.64 11.45
C LEU A 68 18.85 -17.84 12.18
N ASP A 69 20.19 -17.90 12.25
CA ASP A 69 20.89 -18.96 12.99
C ASP A 69 20.55 -18.93 14.49
N LYS A 70 20.46 -17.74 15.09
CA LYS A 70 20.03 -17.58 16.49
C LYS A 70 18.60 -18.06 16.73
N ILE A 71 17.69 -17.80 15.78
CA ILE A 71 16.31 -18.30 15.86
C ILE A 71 16.30 -19.82 15.74
N ALA A 72 17.05 -20.37 14.78
CA ALA A 72 17.13 -21.81 14.55
C ALA A 72 17.68 -22.57 15.78
N ASN A 73 18.62 -21.96 16.51
CA ASN A 73 19.20 -22.50 17.73
C ASN A 73 18.33 -22.26 18.99
N GLY A 74 17.20 -21.58 18.86
CA GLY A 74 16.31 -21.26 19.99
C GLY A 74 16.84 -20.15 20.91
N GLU A 75 17.87 -19.42 20.49
CA GLU A 75 18.50 -18.34 21.26
C GLU A 75 17.75 -17.00 21.14
N ALA A 76 16.89 -16.87 20.13
CA ALA A 76 16.07 -15.67 19.89
C ALA A 76 14.70 -16.04 19.30
N ASN A 77 13.71 -15.16 19.50
CA ASN A 77 12.40 -15.28 18.85
C ASN A 77 12.29 -14.32 17.65
N PRO A 78 11.46 -14.63 16.63
CA PRO A 78 11.33 -13.81 15.43
C PRO A 78 10.87 -12.36 15.66
N PHE A 79 10.07 -12.10 16.70
CA PHE A 79 9.54 -10.77 16.98
C PHE A 79 10.63 -9.85 17.53
N THR A 80 11.36 -10.30 18.54
CA THR A 80 12.48 -9.57 19.14
C THR A 80 13.58 -9.31 18.11
N VAL A 81 13.87 -10.29 17.26
CA VAL A 81 14.80 -10.15 16.13
C VAL A 81 14.35 -9.06 15.14
N GLY A 82 13.08 -9.01 14.80
CA GLY A 82 12.53 -7.99 13.91
C GLY A 82 12.74 -6.58 14.46
N ASP A 83 12.47 -6.38 15.75
CA ASP A 83 12.67 -5.09 16.43
C ASP A 83 14.14 -4.69 16.50
N GLU A 84 15.05 -5.63 16.73
CA GLU A 84 16.50 -5.39 16.73
C GLU A 84 17.00 -4.94 15.35
N LEU A 85 16.61 -5.64 14.29
CA LEU A 85 17.00 -5.30 12.91
C LEU A 85 16.46 -3.91 12.51
N TYR A 86 15.21 -3.61 12.89
CA TYR A 86 14.63 -2.28 12.66
C TYR A 86 15.36 -1.16 13.43
N THR A 87 15.67 -1.40 14.70
CA THR A 87 16.41 -0.43 15.54
C THR A 87 17.82 -0.17 14.99
N ARG A 88 18.49 -1.19 14.44
CA ARG A 88 19.81 -1.03 13.82
C ARG A 88 19.75 -0.23 12.53
N PHE A 89 18.79 -0.54 11.65
CA PHE A 89 18.59 0.20 10.40
C PHE A 89 18.34 1.69 10.63
N THR A 90 17.67 2.08 11.72
CA THR A 90 17.36 3.49 12.04
C THR A 90 18.51 4.25 12.71
N ARG A 91 19.57 3.56 13.18
CA ARG A 91 20.72 4.16 13.88
C ARG A 91 21.94 4.40 12.98
N GLN A 92 21.92 3.93 11.74
CA GLN A 92 22.94 4.21 10.71
C GLN A 92 22.51 5.36 9.82
#